data_AF-A0A918N8C5-F1
#
_entry.id   AF-A0A918N8C5-F1
#
_cell.length_a   1.000
_cell.length_b   1.000
_cell.length_c   1.000
_cell.angle_alpha   90.00
_cell.angle_beta   90.00
_cell.angle_gamma   90.00
#
_symmetry.space_group_name_H-M   'P 1'
#
loop_
_entity.id
_entity.type
_entity.pdbx_description
1 polymer ?
#
loop_
_entity_poly.entity_id
_entity_poly.type
_entity_poly.pdbx_seq_one_letter_code
_entity_poly.pdbx_strand_id
1 'polypeptide(L)' 'MEFVVDDLKVSRITAAKYLDQLVDLNFLDKARIGRSNYYINTALMRLFLDRA' A
#
# COMPACT_ATOMS: atom_id res chain seq x y z
N MET A 1 0.65 2.59 5.98
CA MET A 1 0.43 1.26 6.56
C MET A 1 -0.49 1.28 7.79
N GLU A 2 -0.41 2.31 8.65
CA GLU A 2 -1.24 2.42 9.86
C GLU A 2 -2.75 2.34 9.57
N PHE A 3 -3.19 2.95 8.48
CA PHE A 3 -4.58 2.84 8.00
C PHE A 3 -5.09 1.38 7.94
N VAL A 4 -4.32 0.46 7.38
CA VAL A 4 -4.72 -0.96 7.22
C VAL A 4 -4.77 -1.68 8.56
N VAL A 5 -3.87 -1.33 9.48
CA VAL A 5 -3.84 -1.88 10.85
C VAL A 5 -5.11 -1.47 11.59
N ASP A 6 -5.47 -0.20 11.52
CA ASP A 6 -6.60 0.37 12.26
C ASP A 6 -7.96 -0.04 11.68
N ASP A 7 -8.07 -0.09 10.35
CA ASP A 7 -9.31 -0.40 9.64
C ASP A 7 -9.64 -1.90 9.70
N LEU A 8 -8.64 -2.76 9.44
CA LEU A 8 -8.84 -4.21 9.47
C LEU A 8 -8.66 -4.84 10.86
N LYS A 9 -8.28 -4.05 11.87
CA LYS A 9 -8.00 -4.51 13.25
C LYS A 9 -6.98 -5.65 13.30
N VAL A 10 -5.91 -5.54 12.51
CA VAL A 10 -4.85 -6.57 12.43
C VAL A 10 -3.51 -6.05 12.96
N SER A 11 -2.61 -6.97 13.32
CA SER A 11 -1.26 -6.57 13.71
C SER A 11 -0.49 -5.87 12.57
N ARG A 12 0.53 -5.09 12.92
CA ARG A 12 1.45 -4.51 11.92
C ARG A 12 2.04 -5.61 11.02
N ILE A 13 2.48 -6.74 11.57
CA ILE A 13 3.07 -7.83 10.77
C ILE A 13 2.05 -8.38 9.76
N THR A 14 0.81 -8.58 10.19
CA THR A 14 -0.29 -9.04 9.33
C THR A 14 -0.62 -8.05 8.21
N ALA A 15 -0.74 -6.76 8.54
CA ALA A 15 -0.98 -5.71 7.54
C ALA A 15 0.16 -5.64 6.51
N ALA A 16 1.41 -5.84 6.93
CA ALA A 16 2.55 -5.84 6.01
C ALA A 16 2.43 -7.01 5.03
N LYS A 17 2.07 -8.20 5.53
CA LYS A 17 1.86 -9.38 4.68
C LYS A 17 0.77 -9.17 3.65
N TYR A 18 -0.36 -8.57 4.01
CA TYR A 18 -1.44 -8.27 3.05
C TYR A 18 -0.99 -7.26 1.99
N LEU A 19 -0.29 -6.21 2.41
CA LEU A 19 0.23 -5.21 1.48
C LEU A 19 1.30 -5.79 0.55
N ASP A 20 2.17 -6.67 1.06
CA ASP A 20 3.17 -7.37 0.26
C ASP A 20 2.51 -8.31 -0.76
N GLN A 21 1.43 -9.02 -0.40
CA GLN A 21 0.65 -9.81 -1.37
C GLN A 21 0.07 -8.96 -2.49
N LEU A 22 -0.39 -7.73 -2.19
CA LEU A 22 -0.88 -6.81 -3.22
C LEU A 22 0.26 -6.29 -4.12
N VAL A 23 1.47 -6.15 -3.59
CA VAL A 23 2.67 -5.83 -4.38
C VAL A 23 3.02 -7.00 -5.30
N ASP A 24 3.02 -8.23 -4.80
CA ASP A 24 3.31 -9.44 -5.59
C ASP A 24 2.32 -9.63 -6.75
N LEU A 25 1.07 -9.18 -6.55
CA LEU A 25 0.02 -9.19 -7.57
C LEU A 25 0.05 -7.94 -8.50
N ASN A 26 1.06 -7.08 -8.38
CA ASN A 26 1.21 -5.82 -9.13
C ASN A 26 0.07 -4.80 -8.95
N PHE A 27 -0.65 -4.84 -7.83
CA PHE A 27 -1.65 -3.82 -7.50
C PHE A 27 -1.06 -2.59 -6.80
N LEU A 28 0.05 -2.76 -6.09
CA LEU A 28 0.72 -1.71 -5.33
C LEU A 28 2.21 -1.68 -5.64
N ASP A 29 2.78 -0.49 -5.65
CA ASP A 29 4.22 -0.26 -5.65
C ASP A 29 4.71 -0.01 -4.22
N LYS A 30 5.79 -0.71 -3.84
CA LYS A 30 6.42 -0.56 -2.53
C LYS A 30 7.58 0.42 -2.62
N ALA A 31 7.52 1.50 -1.85
CA ALA A 31 8.58 2.49 -1.73
C ALA A 31 9.05 2.63 -0.28
N ARG A 32 10.36 2.59 -0.04
CA ARG A 32 10.93 2.86 1.28
C ARG A 32 11.42 4.29 1.35
N ILE A 33 10.85 5.08 2.25
CA ILE A 33 11.27 6.46 2.50
C ILE A 33 11.66 6.56 3.98
N GLY A 34 12.96 6.76 4.23
CA GLY A 34 13.53 6.72 5.57
C GLY A 34 13.33 5.35 6.25
N ARG A 35 12.62 5.35 7.37
CA ARG A 35 12.31 4.14 8.16
C ARG A 35 10.94 3.52 7.85
N SER A 36 10.18 4.13 6.96
CA SER A 36 8.79 3.74 6.67
C SER A 36 8.65 3.14 5.28
N ASN A 37 7.87 2.05 5.19
CA ASN A 37 7.42 1.48 3.93
C ASN A 37 6.08 2.10 3.53
N TYR A 38 6.02 2.56 2.29
CA TYR A 38 4.86 3.10 1.62
C TYR A 38 4.40 2.10 0.56
N TYR A 39 3.09 1.96 0.43
CA TYR A 39 2.44 1.09 -0.54
C TYR A 39 1.49 1.96 -1.35
N ILE A 40 1.77 2.15 -2.62
CA ILE A 40 1.16 3.18 -3.46
C ILE A 40 0.46 2.49 -4.63
N ASN A 41 -0.83 2.76 -4.83
CA ASN A 41 -1.54 2.29 -6.01
C ASN A 41 -1.31 3.28 -7.17
N THR A 42 -0.21 3.12 -7.90
CA THR A 42 0.17 4.01 -9.00
C THR A 42 -0.81 3.96 -10.16
N ALA A 43 -1.37 2.79 -10.48
CA ALA A 43 -2.40 2.63 -11.50
C ALA A 43 -3.64 3.46 -11.18
N LEU A 44 -4.13 3.41 -9.94
CA LEU A 44 -5.27 4.21 -9.49
C LEU A 44 -4.94 5.70 -9.46
N MET A 45 -3.76 6.08 -8.96
CA MET A 45 -3.32 7.48 -8.96
C MET A 45 -3.28 8.05 -10.37
N ARG A 46 -2.78 7.29 -11.34
CA ARG A 46 -2.77 7.68 -12.75
C ARG A 46 -4.19 7.91 -13.29
N LEU A 47 -5.14 7.04 -12.96
CA LEU A 47 -6.54 7.24 -13.36
C LEU A 47 -7.15 8.54 -12.82
N PHE A 48 -6.75 8.97 -11.61
CA PHE A 48 -7.20 10.23 -11.04
C PHE A 48 -6.47 11.45 -11.62
N LEU A 49 -5.17 11.34 -11.90
CA LEU A 49 -4.36 12.44 -12.47
C LEU A 49 -4.64 12.66 -13.96
N ASP A 50 -4.89 11.61 -14.74
CA ASP A 50 -5.19 11.70 -16.17
C ASP A 50 -6.58 12.32 -16.45
N ARG A 51 -7.41 12.49 -15.41
CA ARG A 51 -8.75 13.11 -15.49
C ARG A 51 -8.85 14.48 -14.82
N ALA A 52 -7.71 15.07 -14.41
CA ALA A 52 -7.63 16.40 -13.80
C ALA A 52 -7.34 17.50 -14.83
#